data_AF-A0A7S0YAI6-F1
#
_entry.id   AF-A0A7S0YAI6-F1
#
_cell.length_a   1.000
_cell.length_b   1.000
_cell.length_c   1.000
_cell.angle_alpha   90.00
_cell.angle_beta   90.00
_cell.angle_gamma   90.00
#
_symmetry.space_group_name_H-M   'P 1'
#
loop_
_entity.id
_entity.type
_entity.pdbx_description
1 polymer ?
#
loop_
_entity_poly.entity_id
_entity_poly.type
_entity_poly.pdbx_seq_one_letter_code
_entity_poly.pdbx_strand_id
1 'polypeptide(L)'
;VRGLVQAVAVPVTVKIRIFPEVERTLAYAKMLESAGASLLAVHGRTREMKDASMHLPDWDQIKAVREALSIPVLGNGGVRHLGEAEALMNYTGVQGVLSAEPLLVDPGLFASRRVGFQGKVPALEAIEMAARYLELAKTHRVHTRMVRGHVHRILSPWLAEYTGIRNRVNVGRNSIEDFALAVDELKTLVAASGRVEPRPVSKEAAEATNRQEREEARRGAIEEQEREAH
;
A
#
# COMPACT_ATOMS: atom_id res chain seq x y z
N VAL A 1 -27.40 2.24 -1.53
CA VAL A 1 -27.15 3.58 -0.94
C VAL A 1 -28.39 4.10 -0.24
N ARG A 2 -29.49 4.38 -0.94
CA ARG A 2 -30.75 4.89 -0.34
C ARG A 2 -31.21 4.12 0.90
N GLY A 3 -31.24 2.79 0.84
CA GLY A 3 -31.60 1.97 2.00
C GLY A 3 -30.66 2.15 3.21
N LEU A 4 -29.35 2.32 2.99
CA LEU A 4 -28.41 2.61 4.07
C LEU A 4 -28.63 4.02 4.63
N VAL A 5 -28.80 5.01 3.75
CA VAL A 5 -29.05 6.42 4.14
C VAL A 5 -30.28 6.53 5.03
N GLN A 6 -31.32 5.73 4.77
CA GLN A 6 -32.54 5.70 5.59
C GLN A 6 -32.37 4.90 6.89
N ALA A 7 -31.41 3.98 6.95
CA ALA A 7 -31.24 3.05 8.08
C ALA A 7 -30.25 3.54 9.15
N VAL A 8 -29.39 4.51 8.85
CA VAL A 8 -28.37 5.00 9.79
C VAL A 8 -28.40 6.52 9.94
N ALA A 9 -28.06 7.02 11.14
CA ALA A 9 -28.01 8.46 11.43
C ALA A 9 -26.68 9.12 11.01
N VAL A 10 -25.65 8.33 10.68
CA VAL A 10 -24.34 8.82 10.26
C VAL A 10 -24.27 9.03 8.75
N PRO A 11 -23.45 9.97 8.24
CA PRO A 11 -23.32 10.21 6.80
C PRO A 11 -22.86 8.96 6.04
N VAL A 12 -23.57 8.61 4.96
CA VAL A 12 -23.19 7.51 4.08
C VAL A 12 -22.31 8.05 2.96
N THR A 13 -21.08 7.55 2.86
CA THR A 13 -20.13 7.90 1.79
C THR A 13 -19.99 6.74 0.80
N VAL A 14 -19.65 7.02 -0.45
CA VAL A 14 -19.46 5.98 -1.48
C VAL A 14 -18.08 6.09 -2.11
N LYS A 15 -17.46 4.95 -2.46
CA LYS A 15 -16.23 4.90 -3.24
C LYS A 15 -16.46 4.11 -4.53
N ILE A 16 -16.06 4.68 -5.67
CA ILE A 16 -16.20 4.06 -7.00
C ILE A 16 -14.88 4.01 -7.75
N ARG A 17 -14.86 3.22 -8.83
CA ARG A 17 -13.90 3.29 -9.93
C ARG A 17 -14.62 3.86 -11.14
N ILE A 18 -13.89 4.52 -12.03
CA ILE A 18 -14.43 5.02 -13.30
C ILE A 18 -14.78 3.88 -14.26
N PHE A 19 -15.65 4.15 -15.22
CA PHE A 19 -15.86 3.34 -16.40
C PHE A 19 -14.95 3.84 -17.55
N PRO A 20 -14.78 3.04 -18.62
CA PRO A 20 -14.11 3.54 -19.83
C PRO A 20 -14.81 4.77 -20.42
N GLU A 21 -16.16 4.78 -20.40
CA GLU A 21 -16.95 5.90 -20.91
C GLU A 21 -17.25 6.92 -19.80
N VAL A 22 -16.90 8.18 -20.05
CA VAL A 22 -17.07 9.28 -19.08
C VAL A 22 -18.54 9.47 -18.73
N GLU A 23 -19.44 9.39 -19.72
CA GLU A 23 -20.88 9.56 -19.56
C GLU A 23 -21.45 8.53 -18.59
N ARG A 24 -20.94 7.30 -18.66
CA ARG A 24 -21.34 6.22 -17.76
C ARG A 24 -20.86 6.47 -16.34
N THR A 25 -19.63 6.95 -16.17
CA THR A 25 -19.10 7.40 -14.87
C THR A 25 -19.97 8.50 -14.28
N LEU A 26 -20.30 9.54 -15.06
CA LEU A 26 -21.12 10.68 -14.62
C LEU A 26 -22.55 10.26 -14.25
N ALA A 27 -23.20 9.43 -15.08
CA ALA A 27 -24.54 8.92 -14.79
C ALA A 27 -24.56 8.12 -13.48
N TYR A 28 -23.56 7.27 -13.27
CA TYR A 28 -23.44 6.49 -12.05
C TYR A 28 -23.18 7.38 -10.82
N ALA A 29 -22.30 8.37 -10.93
CA ALA A 29 -22.01 9.32 -9.87
C ALA A 29 -23.24 10.13 -9.45
N LYS A 30 -24.00 10.69 -10.40
CA LYS A 30 -25.24 11.43 -10.14
C LYS A 30 -26.33 10.56 -9.52
N MET A 31 -26.42 9.30 -9.93
CA MET A 31 -27.34 8.34 -9.32
C MET A 31 -26.99 8.09 -7.85
N LEU A 32 -25.71 8.01 -7.50
CA LEU A 32 -25.26 7.81 -6.11
C LEU A 32 -25.55 9.04 -5.24
N GLU A 33 -25.31 10.25 -5.74
CA GLU A 33 -25.70 11.50 -5.08
C GLU A 33 -27.22 11.56 -4.87
N SER A 34 -28.01 11.30 -5.91
CA SER A 34 -29.48 11.24 -5.84
C SER A 34 -30.01 10.14 -4.91
N ALA A 35 -29.19 9.14 -4.59
CA ALA A 35 -29.50 8.10 -3.62
C ALA A 35 -29.16 8.51 -2.17
N GLY A 36 -28.65 9.71 -1.95
CA GLY A 36 -28.35 10.28 -0.63
C GLY A 36 -26.90 10.12 -0.19
N ALA A 37 -25.96 9.83 -1.10
CA ALA A 37 -24.54 9.83 -0.73
C ALA A 37 -24.11 11.23 -0.29
N SER A 38 -23.42 11.31 0.85
CA SER A 38 -22.93 12.58 1.43
C SER A 38 -21.54 13.00 0.91
N LEU A 39 -20.76 12.04 0.38
CA LEU A 39 -19.44 12.23 -0.21
C LEU A 39 -19.17 11.10 -1.20
N LEU A 40 -18.49 11.41 -2.30
CA LEU A 40 -18.05 10.43 -3.29
C LEU A 40 -16.53 10.40 -3.44
N ALA A 41 -15.91 9.24 -3.25
CA ALA A 41 -14.51 9.01 -3.59
C ALA A 41 -14.38 8.32 -4.96
N VAL A 42 -13.60 8.90 -5.87
CA VAL A 42 -13.46 8.41 -7.26
C VAL A 42 -12.03 7.95 -7.49
N HIS A 43 -11.85 6.66 -7.79
CA HIS A 43 -10.58 6.16 -8.30
C HIS A 43 -10.55 6.32 -9.83
N GLY A 44 -9.61 7.10 -10.33
CA GLY A 44 -9.39 7.35 -11.77
C GLY A 44 -8.89 6.14 -12.58
N ARG A 45 -9.13 4.92 -12.12
CA ARG A 45 -8.82 3.69 -12.87
C ARG A 45 -10.06 2.83 -12.98
N THR A 46 -10.22 2.18 -14.12
CA THR A 46 -11.27 1.16 -14.31
C THR A 46 -10.99 -0.06 -13.43
N ARG A 47 -11.95 -0.97 -13.31
CA ARG A 47 -11.80 -2.19 -12.50
C ARG A 47 -10.73 -3.13 -13.06
N GLU A 48 -10.55 -3.11 -14.38
CA GLU A 48 -9.64 -3.94 -15.15
C GLU A 48 -8.19 -3.43 -15.03
N MET A 49 -8.00 -2.12 -14.84
CA MET A 49 -6.72 -1.47 -14.55
C MET A 49 -6.27 -1.71 -13.10
N LYS A 50 -5.80 -2.93 -12.82
CA LYS A 50 -5.30 -3.31 -11.48
C LYS A 50 -3.85 -2.91 -11.25
N ASP A 51 -3.02 -2.89 -12.29
CA ASP A 51 -1.60 -2.56 -12.18
C ASP A 51 -1.38 -1.05 -12.23
N ALA A 52 -0.99 -0.48 -11.08
CA ALA A 52 -0.70 0.94 -10.94
C ALA A 52 0.55 1.40 -11.70
N SER A 53 1.45 0.49 -12.05
CA SER A 53 2.69 0.76 -12.79
C SER A 53 2.47 0.84 -14.31
N MET A 54 1.41 0.21 -14.81
CA MET A 54 1.05 0.21 -16.24
C MET A 54 -0.02 1.23 -16.59
N HIS A 55 -0.83 1.65 -15.61
CA HIS A 55 -1.98 2.52 -15.85
C HIS A 55 -1.95 3.73 -14.92
N LEU A 56 -1.75 4.91 -15.50
CA LEU A 56 -1.94 6.17 -14.79
C LEU A 56 -3.43 6.39 -14.50
N PRO A 57 -3.78 7.00 -13.35
CA PRO A 57 -5.14 7.40 -13.08
C PRO A 57 -5.57 8.53 -14.02
N ASP A 58 -6.78 8.41 -14.57
CA ASP A 58 -7.44 9.43 -15.37
C ASP A 58 -7.97 10.55 -14.46
N TRP A 59 -7.20 11.64 -14.38
CA TRP A 59 -7.58 12.81 -13.59
C TRP A 59 -8.66 13.64 -14.27
N ASP A 60 -8.81 13.56 -15.60
CA ASP A 60 -9.85 14.27 -16.34
C ASP A 60 -11.24 13.72 -15.99
N GLN A 61 -11.38 12.40 -15.86
CA GLN A 61 -12.62 11.81 -15.37
C GLN A 61 -12.91 12.13 -13.90
N ILE A 62 -11.88 12.19 -13.05
CA ILE A 62 -12.06 12.63 -11.65
C ILE A 62 -12.58 14.08 -11.64
N LYS A 63 -11.99 14.97 -12.46
CA LYS A 63 -12.42 16.35 -12.62
C LYS A 63 -13.85 16.45 -13.14
N ALA A 64 -14.20 15.70 -14.19
CA ALA A 64 -15.55 15.68 -14.75
C ALA A 64 -16.59 15.27 -13.70
N VAL A 65 -16.29 14.26 -12.87
CA VAL A 65 -17.18 13.89 -11.76
C VAL A 65 -17.26 14.99 -10.71
N ARG A 66 -16.13 15.61 -10.35
CA ARG A 66 -16.12 16.73 -9.39
C ARG A 66 -16.99 17.89 -9.87
N GLU A 67 -16.89 18.28 -11.13
CA GLU A 67 -17.68 19.38 -11.72
C GLU A 67 -19.18 19.05 -11.82
N ALA A 68 -19.52 17.76 -11.96
CA ALA A 68 -20.90 17.32 -12.15
C ALA A 68 -21.72 17.12 -10.85
N LEU A 69 -21.07 17.06 -9.69
CA LEU A 69 -21.72 16.79 -8.39
C LEU A 69 -21.73 18.01 -7.48
N SER A 70 -22.75 18.09 -6.64
CA SER A 70 -22.89 19.11 -5.59
C SER A 70 -22.28 18.68 -4.26
N ILE A 71 -22.18 17.38 -4.01
CA ILE A 71 -21.52 16.81 -2.83
C ILE A 71 -19.98 16.84 -2.96
N PRO A 72 -19.23 16.82 -1.84
CA PRO A 72 -17.77 16.71 -1.86
C PRO A 72 -17.27 15.46 -2.59
N VAL A 73 -16.22 15.64 -3.38
CA VAL A 73 -15.53 14.55 -4.09
C VAL A 73 -14.10 14.41 -3.58
N LEU A 74 -13.68 13.16 -3.34
CA LEU A 74 -12.28 12.81 -3.07
C LEU A 74 -11.65 12.12 -4.27
N GLY A 75 -10.49 12.60 -4.72
CA GLY A 75 -9.72 11.96 -5.79
C GLY A 75 -8.88 10.78 -5.26
N ASN A 76 -8.83 9.67 -6.00
CA ASN A 76 -8.01 8.51 -5.64
C ASN A 76 -7.20 8.00 -6.84
N GLY A 77 -5.91 7.75 -6.60
CA GLY A 77 -4.99 7.17 -7.58
C GLY A 77 -3.77 8.07 -7.82
N GLY A 78 -2.59 7.47 -7.86
CA GLY A 78 -1.34 8.16 -8.26
C GLY A 78 -0.75 9.13 -7.23
N VAL A 79 -1.22 9.13 -5.98
CA VAL A 79 -0.70 10.01 -4.91
C VAL A 79 0.34 9.28 -4.07
N ARG A 80 1.62 9.51 -4.36
CA ARG A 80 2.80 8.87 -3.75
C ARG A 80 3.60 9.79 -2.83
N HIS A 81 3.32 11.08 -2.83
CA HIS A 81 3.85 12.08 -1.89
C HIS A 81 2.91 13.28 -1.82
N LEU A 82 3.17 14.20 -0.87
CA LEU A 82 2.31 15.36 -0.64
C LEU A 82 2.15 16.24 -1.88
N GLY A 83 3.23 16.51 -2.62
CA GLY A 83 3.14 17.30 -3.86
C GLY A 83 2.22 16.69 -4.94
N GLU A 84 2.10 15.36 -5.01
CA GLU A 84 1.14 14.72 -5.92
C GLU A 84 -0.32 14.83 -5.43
N ALA A 85 -0.53 14.88 -4.11
CA ALA A 85 -1.84 15.16 -3.53
C ALA A 85 -2.29 16.58 -3.89
N GLU A 86 -1.39 17.55 -3.72
CA GLU A 86 -1.63 18.95 -4.06
C GLU A 86 -1.87 19.13 -5.56
N ALA A 87 -1.07 18.49 -6.41
CA ALA A 87 -1.25 18.52 -7.86
C ALA A 87 -2.62 17.96 -8.27
N LEU A 88 -3.03 16.81 -7.71
CA LEU A 88 -4.34 16.22 -7.98
C LEU A 88 -5.48 17.16 -7.57
N MET A 89 -5.40 17.74 -6.37
CA MET A 89 -6.43 18.69 -5.88
C MET A 89 -6.49 19.94 -6.75
N ASN A 90 -5.35 20.53 -7.08
CA ASN A 90 -5.28 21.74 -7.91
C ASN A 90 -5.80 21.49 -9.33
N TYR A 91 -5.50 20.32 -9.91
CA TYR A 91 -5.93 19.98 -11.27
C TYR A 91 -7.43 19.70 -11.38
N THR A 92 -7.97 18.92 -10.42
CA THR A 92 -9.33 18.38 -10.49
C THR A 92 -10.37 19.18 -9.70
N GLY A 93 -9.94 20.03 -8.76
CA GLY A 93 -10.84 20.77 -7.86
C GLY A 93 -11.53 19.91 -6.80
N VAL A 94 -11.05 18.67 -6.57
CA VAL A 94 -11.55 17.79 -5.50
C VAL A 94 -11.20 18.33 -4.12
N GLN A 95 -12.05 18.03 -3.12
CA GLN A 95 -11.91 18.56 -1.76
C GLN A 95 -10.88 17.81 -0.92
N GLY A 96 -10.35 16.71 -1.45
CA GLY A 96 -9.31 15.92 -0.79
C GLY A 96 -8.92 14.71 -1.62
N VAL A 97 -7.96 13.95 -1.10
CA VAL A 97 -7.42 12.77 -1.78
C VAL A 97 -7.44 11.53 -0.90
N LEU A 98 -7.53 10.37 -1.52
CA LEU A 98 -7.24 9.10 -0.88
C LEU A 98 -5.92 8.54 -1.42
N SER A 99 -5.00 8.21 -0.51
CA SER A 99 -3.82 7.40 -0.79
C SER A 99 -3.89 6.08 -0.03
N ALA A 100 -3.27 5.03 -0.57
CA ALA A 100 -3.32 3.68 0.02
C ALA A 100 -1.99 2.94 -0.15
N GLU A 101 -1.65 2.49 -1.37
CA GLU A 101 -0.44 1.67 -1.59
C GLU A 101 0.87 2.34 -1.12
N PRO A 102 1.10 3.65 -1.36
CA PRO A 102 2.30 4.32 -0.87
C PRO A 102 2.40 4.37 0.66
N LEU A 103 1.27 4.41 1.37
CA LEU A 103 1.23 4.38 2.84
C LEU A 103 1.67 3.03 3.43
N LEU A 104 1.58 1.94 2.65
CA LEU A 104 2.12 0.64 3.08
C LEU A 104 3.65 0.63 3.04
N VAL A 105 4.26 1.47 2.20
CA VAL A 105 5.72 1.61 2.09
C VAL A 105 6.23 2.68 3.05
N ASP A 106 5.54 3.81 3.12
CA ASP A 106 5.81 4.89 4.08
C ASP A 106 4.54 5.23 4.90
N PRO A 107 4.35 4.61 6.07
CA PRO A 107 3.27 5.01 6.97
C PRO A 107 3.32 6.48 7.39
N GLY A 108 4.49 7.12 7.30
CA GLY A 108 4.70 8.53 7.64
C GLY A 108 4.56 9.48 6.45
N LEU A 109 3.95 9.06 5.34
CA LEU A 109 3.96 9.78 4.06
C LEU A 109 3.53 11.25 4.13
N PHE A 110 2.59 11.57 5.03
CA PHE A 110 2.05 12.91 5.21
C PHE A 110 2.48 13.56 6.54
N ALA A 111 3.49 13.00 7.21
CA ALA A 111 4.07 13.64 8.38
C ALA A 111 4.77 14.95 7.99
N SER A 112 4.83 15.93 8.91
CA SER A 112 5.43 17.26 8.63
C SER A 112 6.86 17.19 8.07
N ARG A 113 7.64 16.18 8.47
CA ARG A 113 8.99 15.90 7.94
C ARG A 113 9.03 15.52 6.45
N ARG A 114 7.88 15.21 5.84
CA ARG A 114 7.72 14.88 4.42
C ARG A 114 7.26 16.08 3.59
N VAL A 115 6.97 17.22 4.21
CA VAL A 115 6.62 18.45 3.49
C VAL A 115 7.82 18.88 2.64
N GLY A 116 7.59 19.09 1.34
CA GLY A 116 8.66 19.40 0.36
C GLY A 116 9.52 18.19 -0.06
N PHE A 117 9.29 17.00 0.50
CA PHE A 117 10.03 15.80 0.12
C PHE A 117 9.39 15.10 -1.09
N GLN A 118 10.14 14.95 -2.17
CA GLN A 118 9.70 14.30 -3.42
C GLN A 118 10.44 12.98 -3.70
N GLY A 119 11.05 12.38 -2.67
CA GLY A 119 11.94 11.23 -2.80
C GLY A 119 11.42 9.94 -2.17
N LYS A 120 12.27 8.91 -2.19
CA LYS A 120 12.09 7.67 -1.41
C LYS A 120 12.44 7.94 0.05
N VAL A 121 11.63 7.44 0.98
CA VAL A 121 11.96 7.49 2.41
C VAL A 121 13.40 7.05 2.64
N PRO A 122 14.21 7.82 3.40
CA PRO A 122 15.54 7.39 3.78
C PRO A 122 15.48 5.98 4.38
N ALA A 123 16.27 5.05 3.84
CA ALA A 123 16.03 3.65 4.14
C ALA A 123 16.23 3.30 5.62
N LEU A 124 17.05 4.06 6.36
CA LEU A 124 17.15 3.97 7.83
C LEU A 124 15.83 4.29 8.56
N GLU A 125 15.11 5.31 8.09
CA GLU A 125 13.83 5.71 8.69
C GLU A 125 12.75 4.64 8.52
N ALA A 126 12.85 3.81 7.47
CA ALA A 126 11.96 2.68 7.26
C ALA A 126 12.18 1.57 8.32
N ILE A 127 13.43 1.35 8.75
CA ILE A 127 13.76 0.40 9.83
C ILE A 127 13.18 0.88 11.15
N GLU A 128 13.36 2.17 11.46
CA GLU A 128 12.79 2.78 12.65
C GLU A 128 11.26 2.75 12.64
N MET A 129 10.64 3.02 11.48
CA MET A 129 9.20 2.92 11.31
C MET A 129 8.69 1.49 11.54
N ALA A 130 9.37 0.48 10.99
CA ALA A 130 9.02 -0.92 11.20
C ALA A 130 9.15 -1.33 12.68
N ALA A 131 10.22 -0.91 13.36
CA ALA A 131 10.41 -1.17 14.79
C ALA A 131 9.27 -0.56 15.62
N ARG A 132 8.96 0.74 15.40
CA ARG A 132 7.84 1.41 16.09
C ARG A 132 6.49 0.76 15.80
N TYR A 133 6.26 0.36 14.54
CA TYR A 133 5.06 -0.36 14.16
C TYR A 133 4.93 -1.69 14.92
N LEU A 134 6.03 -2.44 15.08
CA LEU A 134 6.02 -3.71 15.80
C LEU A 134 5.79 -3.54 17.31
N GLU A 135 6.30 -2.47 17.93
CA GLU A 135 5.96 -2.15 19.32
C GLU A 135 4.46 -1.93 19.51
N LEU A 136 3.81 -1.22 18.58
CA LEU A 136 2.34 -1.07 18.59
C LEU A 136 1.65 -2.42 18.32
N ALA A 137 2.17 -3.22 17.39
CA ALA A 137 1.59 -4.52 17.08
C ALA A 137 1.60 -5.45 18.30
N LYS A 138 2.60 -5.36 19.20
CA LYS A 138 2.65 -6.13 20.46
C LYS A 138 1.51 -5.77 21.40
N THR A 139 1.07 -4.51 21.43
CA THR A 139 0.05 -4.02 22.36
C THR A 139 -1.37 -4.08 21.82
N HIS A 140 -1.54 -4.36 20.52
CA HIS A 140 -2.84 -4.38 19.86
C HIS A 140 -3.14 -5.75 19.23
N ARG A 141 -4.39 -6.22 19.33
CA ARG A 141 -4.79 -7.49 18.71
C ARG A 141 -4.80 -7.34 17.19
N VAL A 142 -3.76 -7.85 16.53
CA VAL A 142 -3.61 -7.84 15.07
C VAL A 142 -3.27 -9.22 14.55
N HIS A 143 -3.79 -9.57 13.37
CA HIS A 143 -3.42 -10.81 12.72
C HIS A 143 -1.98 -10.73 12.21
N THR A 144 -1.15 -11.70 12.60
CA THR A 144 0.28 -11.75 12.23
C THR A 144 0.49 -11.75 10.72
N ARG A 145 -0.43 -12.32 9.93
CA ARG A 145 -0.42 -12.23 8.46
C ARG A 145 -0.41 -10.78 7.94
N MET A 146 -1.16 -9.88 8.58
CA MET A 146 -1.19 -8.46 8.21
C MET A 146 0.11 -7.77 8.62
N VAL A 147 0.58 -8.06 9.84
CA VAL A 147 1.86 -7.54 10.36
C VAL A 147 3.01 -7.90 9.42
N ARG A 148 3.11 -9.17 9.01
CA ARG A 148 4.09 -9.63 8.02
C ARG A 148 4.00 -8.84 6.72
N GLY A 149 2.78 -8.65 6.19
CA GLY A 149 2.55 -7.88 4.97
C GLY A 149 3.05 -6.45 5.07
N HIS A 150 2.82 -5.77 6.20
CA HIS A 150 3.31 -4.42 6.45
C HIS A 150 4.83 -4.38 6.61
N VAL A 151 5.42 -5.28 7.39
CA VAL A 151 6.89 -5.40 7.54
C VAL A 151 7.54 -5.57 6.17
N HIS A 152 6.99 -6.42 5.30
CA HIS A 152 7.48 -6.59 3.93
C HIS A 152 7.40 -5.31 3.10
N ARG A 153 6.30 -4.55 3.20
CA ARG A 153 6.12 -3.34 2.40
C ARG A 153 7.01 -2.20 2.89
N ILE A 154 7.11 -2.01 4.21
CA ILE A 154 7.95 -0.98 4.83
C ILE A 154 9.44 -1.26 4.54
N LEU A 155 9.87 -2.52 4.67
CA LEU A 155 11.28 -2.90 4.53
C LEU A 155 11.64 -3.47 3.16
N SER A 156 10.76 -3.32 2.16
CA SER A 156 10.93 -3.99 0.86
C SER A 156 12.32 -3.81 0.24
N PRO A 157 12.94 -2.60 0.24
CA PRO A 157 14.28 -2.42 -0.31
C PRO A 157 15.36 -3.19 0.45
N TRP A 158 15.28 -3.23 1.78
CA TRP A 158 16.25 -3.94 2.62
C TRP A 158 16.08 -5.45 2.55
N LEU A 159 14.85 -5.95 2.54
CA LEU A 159 14.57 -7.38 2.42
C LEU A 159 14.96 -7.93 1.04
N ALA A 160 15.06 -7.08 0.01
CA ALA A 160 15.62 -7.47 -1.27
C ALA A 160 17.12 -7.76 -1.18
N GLU A 161 17.87 -6.99 -0.38
CA GLU A 161 19.31 -7.18 -0.17
C GLU A 161 19.59 -8.30 0.85
N TYR A 162 18.93 -8.26 2.01
CA TYR A 162 19.15 -9.20 3.11
C TYR A 162 18.16 -10.37 3.03
N THR A 163 18.36 -11.24 2.02
CA THR A 163 17.46 -12.36 1.72
C THR A 163 17.32 -13.36 2.88
N GLY A 164 18.37 -13.57 3.68
CA GLY A 164 18.28 -14.41 4.89
C GLY A 164 17.27 -13.88 5.92
N ILE A 165 17.23 -12.55 6.12
CA ILE A 165 16.26 -11.89 7.01
C ILE A 165 14.86 -11.99 6.38
N ARG A 166 14.75 -11.72 5.07
CA ARG A 166 13.50 -11.88 4.33
C ARG A 166 12.90 -13.27 4.48
N ASN A 167 13.74 -14.31 4.40
CA ASN A 167 13.30 -15.69 4.50
C ASN A 167 12.75 -15.97 5.90
N ARG A 168 13.40 -15.50 6.97
CA ARG A 168 12.85 -15.63 8.33
C ARG A 168 11.52 -14.89 8.50
N VAL A 169 11.34 -13.71 7.90
CA VAL A 169 10.06 -13.00 7.91
C VAL A 169 8.97 -13.77 7.15
N ASN A 170 9.32 -14.49 6.08
CA ASN A 170 8.39 -15.28 5.27
C ASN A 170 7.98 -16.62 5.91
N VAL A 171 8.96 -17.39 6.37
CA VAL A 171 8.80 -18.82 6.74
C VAL A 171 9.01 -19.12 8.23
N GLY A 172 9.34 -18.11 9.05
CA GLY A 172 9.51 -18.29 10.50
C GLY A 172 8.21 -18.64 11.24
N ARG A 173 8.22 -18.55 12.58
CA ARG A 173 7.01 -18.85 13.40
C ARG A 173 5.88 -17.83 13.18
N ASN A 174 6.16 -16.78 12.39
CA ASN A 174 5.21 -15.73 12.03
C ASN A 174 4.59 -15.07 13.27
N SER A 175 5.40 -14.79 14.29
CA SER A 175 5.01 -14.02 15.48
C SER A 175 5.53 -12.58 15.40
N ILE A 176 4.97 -11.71 16.23
CA ILE A 176 5.39 -10.31 16.30
C ILE A 176 6.82 -10.21 16.85
N GLU A 177 7.17 -11.09 17.78
CA GLU A 177 8.51 -11.20 18.36
C GLU A 177 9.54 -11.60 17.31
N ASP A 178 9.22 -12.56 16.45
CA ASP A 178 10.13 -12.99 15.37
C ASP A 178 10.34 -11.87 14.34
N PHE A 179 9.29 -11.10 14.02
CA PHE A 179 9.44 -9.92 13.17
C PHE A 179 10.31 -8.84 13.84
N ALA A 180 10.13 -8.60 15.14
CA ALA A 180 10.94 -7.63 15.89
C ALA A 180 12.42 -8.02 15.89
N LEU A 181 12.74 -9.29 16.15
CA LEU A 181 14.10 -9.82 16.08
C LEU A 181 14.72 -9.63 14.69
N ALA A 182 13.96 -9.89 13.62
CA ALA A 182 14.43 -9.67 12.26
C ALA A 182 14.73 -8.18 11.96
N VAL A 183 13.90 -7.27 12.49
CA VAL A 183 14.11 -5.82 12.36
C VAL A 183 15.32 -5.33 13.16
N ASP A 184 15.53 -5.84 14.37
CA ASP A 184 16.67 -5.48 15.22
C ASP A 184 18.01 -5.98 14.63
N GLU A 185 18.01 -7.18 14.06
CA GLU A 185 19.17 -7.70 13.33
C GLU A 185 19.48 -6.85 12.10
N LEU A 186 18.45 -6.52 11.29
CA LEU A 186 18.61 -5.63 10.14
C LEU A 186 19.19 -4.27 10.56
N LYS A 187 18.66 -3.68 11.64
CA LYS A 187 19.15 -2.42 12.20
C LYS A 187 20.63 -2.50 12.56
N THR A 188 21.05 -3.59 13.21
CA THR A 188 22.44 -3.82 13.61
C THR A 188 23.36 -3.95 12.40
N LEU A 189 22.96 -4.74 11.39
CA LEU A 189 23.73 -4.94 10.16
C LEU A 189 23.88 -3.66 9.35
N VAL A 190 22.80 -2.88 9.22
CA VAL A 190 22.84 -1.60 8.51
C VAL A 190 23.74 -0.60 9.23
N ALA A 191 23.62 -0.49 10.56
CA ALA A 191 24.48 0.38 11.37
C ALA A 191 25.96 0.00 11.25
N ALA A 192 26.29 -1.29 11.33
CA ALA A 192 27.67 -1.79 11.17
C ALA A 192 28.24 -1.50 9.77
N SER A 193 27.39 -1.46 8.74
CA SER A 193 27.81 -1.17 7.36
C SER A 193 28.09 0.32 7.09
N GLY A 194 27.64 1.22 7.96
CA GLY A 194 27.70 2.67 7.75
C GLY A 194 26.86 3.20 6.58
N ARG A 195 26.06 2.33 5.93
CA ARG A 195 25.21 2.71 4.78
C ARG A 195 23.85 3.20 5.23
N VAL A 196 23.32 4.14 4.44
CA VAL A 196 21.98 4.70 4.64
C VAL A 196 20.96 4.21 3.62
N GLU A 197 21.41 3.48 2.59
CA GLU A 197 20.60 2.91 1.51
C GLU A 197 21.00 1.44 1.23
N PRO A 198 20.04 0.60 0.80
CA PRO A 198 20.33 -0.76 0.35
C PRO A 198 21.11 -0.75 -0.97
N ARG A 199 21.84 -1.83 -1.21
CA ARG A 199 22.49 -2.06 -2.52
C ARG A 199 21.42 -2.27 -3.57
N PRO A 200 21.59 -1.72 -4.78
CA PRO A 200 20.71 -2.04 -5.90
C PRO A 200 20.76 -3.54 -6.16
N VAL A 201 19.64 -4.21 -5.98
CA VAL A 201 19.47 -5.60 -6.44
C VAL A 201 18.88 -5.50 -7.83
N SER A 202 19.55 -6.06 -8.85
CA SER A 202 18.97 -6.06 -10.20
C SER A 202 17.67 -6.85 -10.19
N LYS A 203 16.69 -6.40 -10.97
CA LYS A 203 15.36 -7.04 -11.03
C LYS A 203 15.48 -8.52 -11.40
N GLU A 204 16.39 -8.83 -12.33
CA GLU A 204 16.75 -10.18 -12.76
C GLU A 204 17.37 -11.01 -11.63
N ALA A 205 18.29 -10.44 -10.84
CA ALA A 205 18.89 -11.14 -9.70
C ALA A 205 17.85 -11.42 -8.60
N ALA A 206 16.97 -10.47 -8.32
CA ALA A 206 15.90 -10.64 -7.34
C ALA A 206 14.86 -11.71 -7.78
N GLU A 207 14.50 -11.72 -9.07
CA GLU A 207 13.59 -12.71 -9.65
C GLU A 207 14.21 -14.10 -9.75
N ALA A 208 15.48 -14.22 -10.12
CA ALA A 208 16.22 -15.47 -10.14
C ALA A 208 16.32 -16.07 -8.72
N THR A 209 16.70 -15.25 -7.74
CA THR A 209 16.78 -15.67 -6.33
C THR A 209 15.41 -16.14 -5.81
N ASN A 210 14.34 -15.38 -6.06
CA ASN A 210 12.98 -15.79 -5.67
C ASN A 210 12.52 -17.09 -6.35
N ARG A 211 12.93 -17.33 -7.60
CA ARG A 211 12.62 -18.57 -8.33
C ARG A 211 13.32 -19.76 -7.70
N GLN A 212 14.62 -19.61 -7.42
CA GLN A 212 15.44 -20.63 -6.78
C GLN A 212 14.92 -20.99 -5.38
N GLU A 213 14.60 -20.00 -4.55
CA GLU A 213 14.05 -20.22 -3.21
C GLU A 213 12.68 -20.94 -3.23
N ARG A 214 11.83 -20.64 -4.22
CA ARG A 214 10.54 -21.35 -4.39
C ARG A 214 10.74 -22.80 -4.82
N GLU A 215 11.71 -23.06 -5.69
CA GLU A 215 12.06 -24.41 -6.12
C GLU A 215 12.66 -25.23 -4.96
N GLU A 216 13.52 -24.63 -4.14
CA GLU A 216 14.08 -25.26 -2.94
C GLU A 216 13.01 -25.55 -1.89
N ALA A 217 12.11 -24.60 -1.61
CA ALA A 217 10.99 -24.82 -0.69
C ALA A 217 10.03 -25.90 -1.20
N ARG A 218 9.77 -25.93 -2.52
CA ARG A 218 8.95 -26.98 -3.14
C ARG A 218 9.62 -28.34 -3.06
N ARG A 219 10.94 -28.42 -3.28
CA ARG A 219 11.72 -29.66 -3.16
C ARG A 219 11.73 -30.17 -1.73
N GLY A 220 11.97 -29.30 -0.75
CA GLY A 220 11.91 -29.66 0.66
C GLY A 220 10.54 -30.20 1.10
N ALA A 221 9.45 -29.60 0.61
CA ALA A 221 8.09 -30.08 0.90
C ALA A 221 7.78 -31.45 0.29
N ILE A 222 8.34 -31.75 -0.90
CA ILE A 222 8.21 -33.07 -1.54
C ILE A 222 8.98 -34.12 -0.74
N GLU A 223 10.23 -33.83 -0.36
CA GLU A 223 11.06 -34.74 0.45
C GLU A 223 10.47 -34.98 1.86
N GLU A 224 9.77 -34.02 2.43
CA GLU A 224 9.04 -34.17 3.69
C GLU A 224 7.81 -35.09 3.52
N GLN A 225 7.01 -34.90 2.47
CA GLN A 225 5.87 -35.79 2.16
C GLN A 225 6.30 -37.24 1.89
N GLU A 226 7.41 -37.45 1.18
CA GLU A 226 7.93 -38.79 0.91
C GLU A 226 8.45 -39.49 2.17
N ARG A 227 8.97 -38.72 3.15
CA ARG A 227 9.40 -39.25 4.45
C ARG A 227 8.21 -39.62 5.35
N GLU A 228 7.12 -38.86 5.31
CA GLU A 228 5.91 -39.15 6.10
C GLU A 228 5.09 -40.33 5.52
N ALA A 229 5.30 -40.68 4.26
CA ALA A 229 4.64 -41.79 3.58
C ALA A 229 5.29 -43.17 3.84
N HIS A 230 6.43 -43.21 4.54
CA HIS A 230 7.22 -44.42 4.86
C HIS A 230 7.25 -44.69 6.36
#